data_AF-A0A1V0DK21-F1
#
_entry.id   AF-A0A1V0DK21-F1
#
_cell.length_a   1.000
_cell.length_b   1.000
_cell.length_c   1.000
_cell.angle_alpha   90.00
_cell.angle_beta   90.00
_cell.angle_gamma   90.00
#
_symmetry.space_group_name_H-M   'P 1'
#
loop_
_entity.id
_entity.type
_entity.pdbx_description
1 polymer ?
#
loop_
_entity_poly.entity_id
_entity_poly.type
_entity_poly.pdbx_seq_one_letter_code
_entity_poly.pdbx_strand_id
1 'polypeptide(L)'
;WFEHNYPGWYDKYGKWWENYNRMAYPGKNKPIAFESEANYQYPHRCWTCMVPALIREDMVTEKVDGQWRTYCSETCAWTDIKAFRPEYEGRPTPNMGRLTGDREWETLHHGRDLADIIKDLGYVRDDGKTLIAQP
;
A
#
# COMPACT_ATOMS: atom_id res chain seq x y z
N TRP A 1 19.55 16.59 -8.75
CA TRP A 1 18.79 15.89 -9.80
C TRP A 1 17.28 16.05 -9.62
N PHE A 2 16.68 15.66 -8.47
CA PHE A 2 15.22 15.76 -8.27
C PHE A 2 14.66 17.17 -8.45
N GLU A 3 15.15 18.16 -7.68
CA GLU A 3 14.65 19.54 -7.79
C GLU A 3 14.81 20.15 -9.19
N HIS A 4 15.85 19.74 -9.93
CA HIS A 4 16.08 20.20 -11.30
C HIS A 4 15.04 19.65 -12.29
N ASN A 5 14.66 18.37 -12.16
CA ASN A 5 13.70 17.73 -13.07
C ASN A 5 12.24 17.89 -12.61
N TYR A 6 12.05 18.16 -11.31
CA TYR A 6 10.75 18.31 -10.67
C TYR A 6 10.82 19.52 -9.72
N PRO A 7 10.73 20.76 -10.23
CA PRO A 7 10.75 21.95 -9.39
C PRO A 7 9.64 21.90 -8.32
N GLY A 8 10.01 22.18 -7.06
CA GLY A 8 9.15 22.03 -5.89
C GLY A 8 9.18 20.64 -5.24
N TRP A 9 9.98 19.70 -5.76
CA TRP A 9 10.12 18.36 -5.17
C TRP A 9 10.68 18.45 -3.76
N TYR A 10 11.70 19.28 -3.52
CA TYR A 10 12.30 19.41 -2.20
C TYR A 10 11.32 19.99 -1.18
N ASP A 11 10.57 21.03 -1.57
CA ASP A 11 9.58 21.64 -0.71
C ASP A 11 8.47 20.66 -0.31
N LYS A 12 8.07 19.77 -1.24
CA LYS A 12 7.02 18.78 -1.01
C LYS A 12 7.52 17.51 -0.29
N TYR A 13 8.69 16.99 -0.65
CA TYR A 13 9.16 15.66 -0.21
C TYR A 13 10.50 15.67 0.54
N GLY A 14 11.30 16.73 0.41
CA GLY A 14 12.66 16.80 0.95
C GLY A 14 12.71 16.60 2.47
N LYS A 15 11.85 17.32 3.21
CA LYS A 15 11.75 17.19 4.69
C LYS A 15 11.47 15.76 5.15
N TRP A 16 10.64 15.03 4.40
CA TRP A 16 10.34 13.64 4.73
C TRP A 16 11.60 12.76 4.61
N TRP A 17 12.37 12.92 3.54
CA TRP A 17 13.62 12.17 3.34
C TRP A 17 14.72 12.55 4.33
N GLU A 18 14.82 13.83 4.72
CA GLU A 18 15.74 14.26 5.78
C GLU A 18 15.42 13.61 7.12
N ASN A 19 14.13 13.55 7.48
CA ASN A 19 13.68 12.85 8.68
C ASN A 19 13.95 11.35 8.58
N TYR A 20 13.67 10.73 7.42
CA TYR A 20 13.97 9.32 7.19
C TYR A 20 15.46 9.00 7.41
N ASN A 21 16.35 9.84 6.88
CA ASN A 21 17.79 9.65 7.03
C ASN A 21 18.26 9.71 8.49
N ARG A 22 17.61 10.51 9.35
CA ARG A 22 17.91 10.52 10.80
C ARG A 22 17.59 9.19 11.47
N MET A 23 16.68 8.42 10.88
CA MET A 23 16.20 7.15 11.43
C MET A 23 16.95 5.92 10.90
N ALA A 24 17.94 6.08 10.02
CA ALA A 24 18.63 4.99 9.32
C ALA A 24 19.47 4.05 10.22
N TYR A 25 19.61 4.32 11.52
CA TYR A 25 20.46 3.53 12.42
C TYR A 25 19.70 2.32 13.00
N PRO A 26 20.14 1.08 12.70
CA PRO A 26 19.51 -0.12 13.22
C PRO A 26 19.48 -0.15 14.75
N GLY A 27 18.35 -0.60 15.31
CA GLY A 27 18.19 -0.80 16.76
C GLY A 27 17.94 0.47 17.58
N LYS A 28 17.94 1.66 16.97
CA LYS A 28 17.58 2.92 17.65
C LYS A 28 16.12 3.32 17.43
N ASN A 29 15.57 3.01 16.26
CA ASN A 29 14.21 3.40 15.87
C ASN A 29 13.37 2.17 15.54
N LYS A 30 12.05 2.32 15.62
CA LYS A 30 11.11 1.34 15.08
C LYS A 30 11.14 1.38 13.54
N PRO A 31 10.59 0.36 12.84
CA PRO A 31 10.38 0.49 11.40
C PRO A 31 9.54 1.73 11.11
N ILE A 32 9.84 2.44 10.01
CA ILE A 32 9.26 3.77 9.71
C ILE A 32 7.72 3.79 9.77
N ALA A 33 7.07 2.69 9.38
CA ALA A 33 5.62 2.56 9.42
C ALA A 33 5.02 2.60 10.84
N PHE A 34 5.84 2.40 11.87
CA PHE A 34 5.46 2.34 13.29
C PHE A 34 6.27 3.31 14.16
N GLU A 35 7.09 4.16 13.54
CA GLU A 35 7.86 5.18 14.24
C GLU A 35 7.01 6.44 14.35
N SER A 36 6.67 6.84 15.58
CA SER A 36 5.78 7.98 15.81
C SER A 36 6.36 9.29 15.30
N GLU A 37 7.69 9.44 15.36
CA GLU A 37 8.38 10.64 14.87
C GLU A 37 8.47 10.71 13.34
N ALA A 38 8.27 9.59 12.65
CA ALA A 38 8.29 9.56 11.18
C ALA A 38 7.10 10.28 10.55
N ASN A 39 6.02 10.52 11.33
CA ASN A 39 4.74 11.02 10.84
C ASN A 39 4.26 10.28 9.58
N TYR A 40 4.62 9.00 9.47
CA TYR A 40 4.24 8.18 8.33
C TYR A 40 2.81 7.70 8.52
N GLN A 41 1.97 8.00 7.54
CA GLN A 41 0.60 7.52 7.51
C GLN A 41 0.57 6.30 6.62
N TYR A 42 0.37 5.13 7.22
CA TYR A 42 0.30 3.88 6.46
C TYR A 42 -0.86 3.96 5.46
N PRO A 43 -0.58 3.86 4.15
CA PRO A 43 -1.60 4.08 3.12
C PRO A 43 -2.54 2.89 3.02
N HIS A 44 -3.80 3.16 2.69
CA HIS A 44 -4.70 2.12 2.21
C HIS A 44 -4.22 1.56 0.87
N ARG A 45 -4.54 0.31 0.57
CA ARG A 45 -4.26 -0.33 -0.71
C ARG A 45 -5.41 -0.08 -1.68
N CYS A 46 -5.09 0.11 -2.96
CA CYS A 46 -6.11 0.10 -3.99
C CYS A 46 -6.57 -1.34 -4.28
N TRP A 47 -7.87 -1.61 -4.15
CA TRP A 47 -8.45 -2.92 -4.44
C TRP A 47 -8.18 -3.40 -5.88
N THR A 48 -8.16 -2.44 -6.82
CA THR A 48 -8.00 -2.69 -8.25
C THR A 48 -6.56 -3.05 -8.61
N CYS A 49 -5.62 -2.13 -8.37
CA CYS A 49 -4.24 -2.26 -8.84
C CYS A 49 -3.23 -2.74 -7.79
N MET A 50 -3.64 -2.91 -6.52
CA MET A 50 -2.79 -3.29 -5.38
C MET A 50 -1.68 -2.30 -5.00
N VAL A 51 -1.61 -1.16 -5.68
CA VAL A 51 -0.71 -0.04 -5.35
C VAL A 51 -1.28 0.72 -4.14
N PRO A 52 -0.43 1.22 -3.23
CA PRO A 52 -0.87 2.12 -2.18
C PRO A 52 -1.57 3.39 -2.71
N ALA A 53 -2.68 3.78 -2.10
CA ALA A 53 -3.40 5.01 -2.39
C ALA A 53 -2.68 6.21 -1.75
N LEU A 54 -1.61 6.67 -2.40
CA LEU A 54 -0.70 7.70 -1.87
C LEU A 54 -1.22 9.14 -2.03
N ILE A 55 -2.09 9.39 -3.01
CA ILE A 55 -2.71 10.70 -3.25
C ILE A 55 -4.09 10.66 -2.61
N ARG A 56 -4.27 11.39 -1.51
CA ARG A 56 -5.50 11.32 -0.69
C ARG A 56 -6.70 11.93 -1.40
N GLU A 57 -6.44 12.96 -2.20
CA GLU A 57 -7.42 13.70 -2.97
C GLU A 57 -8.08 12.84 -4.06
N ASP A 58 -7.35 11.84 -4.58
CA ASP A 58 -7.83 10.92 -5.61
C ASP A 58 -8.46 9.65 -5.01
N MET A 59 -8.44 9.50 -3.68
CA MET A 59 -8.86 8.29 -3.01
C MET A 59 -10.39 8.17 -3.01
N VAL A 60 -10.88 7.05 -3.53
CA VAL A 60 -12.30 6.69 -3.51
C VAL A 60 -12.51 5.53 -2.54
N THR A 61 -13.56 5.58 -1.73
CA THR A 61 -13.95 4.48 -0.83
C THR A 61 -15.41 4.14 -1.06
N GLU A 62 -15.71 2.87 -1.29
CA GLU A 62 -17.07 2.41 -1.60
C GLU A 62 -17.31 1.00 -1.04
N LYS A 63 -18.58 0.67 -0.73
CA LYS A 63 -18.97 -0.67 -0.33
C LYS A 63 -19.46 -1.46 -1.54
N VAL A 64 -18.64 -2.40 -2.00
CA VAL A 64 -18.91 -3.20 -3.19
C VAL A 64 -19.02 -4.67 -2.79
N ASP A 65 -20.12 -5.31 -3.17
CA ASP A 65 -20.43 -6.70 -2.82
C ASP A 65 -20.40 -6.98 -1.31
N GLY A 66 -20.79 -5.99 -0.49
CA GLY A 66 -20.77 -6.09 0.97
C GLY A 66 -19.41 -5.79 1.62
N GLN A 67 -18.33 -5.65 0.84
CA GLN A 67 -16.99 -5.34 1.32
C GLN A 67 -16.67 -3.85 1.15
N TRP A 68 -16.13 -3.20 2.18
CA TRP A 68 -15.54 -1.87 2.05
C TRP A 68 -14.22 -1.97 1.28
N ARG A 69 -14.08 -1.16 0.24
CA ARG A 69 -12.90 -1.15 -0.64
C ARG A 69 -12.40 0.27 -0.82
N THR A 70 -11.08 0.42 -0.89
CA THR A 70 -10.41 1.68 -1.21
C THR A 70 -9.79 1.61 -2.60
N TYR A 71 -9.82 2.72 -3.33
CA TYR A 71 -9.25 2.86 -4.66
C TYR A 71 -8.36 4.09 -4.72
N CYS A 72 -7.24 4.01 -5.43
CA CYS A 72 -6.31 5.13 -5.60
C CYS A 72 -6.74 6.14 -6.68
N SER A 73 -7.83 5.87 -7.41
CA SER A 73 -8.40 6.77 -8.41
C SER A 73 -9.83 6.39 -8.78
N GLU A 74 -10.58 7.33 -9.35
CA GLU A 74 -11.91 7.07 -9.92
C GLU A 74 -11.89 5.99 -10.99
N THR A 75 -10.84 5.94 -11.81
CA THR A 75 -10.71 4.89 -12.84
C THR A 75 -10.57 3.51 -12.20
N CYS A 76 -9.76 3.39 -11.15
CA CYS A 76 -9.65 2.12 -10.41
C CYS A 76 -11.00 1.71 -9.80
N ALA A 77 -11.73 2.66 -9.22
CA ALA A 77 -13.07 2.43 -8.69
C ALA A 77 -14.04 1.98 -9.79
N TRP A 78 -14.09 2.68 -10.92
CA TRP A 78 -14.93 2.32 -12.07
C TRP A 78 -14.60 0.92 -12.62
N THR A 79 -13.31 0.58 -12.73
CA THR A 79 -12.88 -0.73 -13.22
C THR A 79 -13.48 -1.85 -12.36
N ASP A 80 -13.32 -1.76 -11.04
CA ASP A 80 -13.90 -2.76 -10.14
C ASP A 80 -15.43 -2.66 -10.13
N ILE A 81 -16.02 -1.48 -9.94
CA ILE A 81 -17.46 -1.31 -9.68
C ILE A 81 -18.33 -1.61 -10.91
N LYS A 82 -17.87 -1.22 -12.10
CA LYS A 82 -18.67 -1.23 -13.34
C LYS A 82 -18.09 -2.15 -14.41
N ALA A 83 -16.80 -2.02 -14.73
CA ALA A 83 -16.23 -2.70 -15.89
C ALA A 83 -16.04 -4.21 -15.67
N PHE A 84 -15.55 -4.61 -14.50
CA PHE A 84 -15.21 -6.00 -14.20
C PHE A 84 -16.42 -6.71 -13.58
N ARG A 85 -17.48 -6.81 -14.40
CA ARG A 85 -18.74 -7.47 -14.07
C ARG A 85 -19.01 -8.64 -15.02
N PRO A 86 -19.94 -9.55 -14.71
CA PRO A 86 -20.30 -10.64 -15.63
C PRO A 86 -20.86 -10.15 -16.97
N GLU A 87 -21.47 -8.96 -16.96
CA GLU A 87 -21.96 -8.26 -18.13
C GLU A 87 -21.53 -6.80 -18.08
N TYR A 88 -21.10 -6.27 -19.22
CA TYR A 88 -20.71 -4.87 -19.40
C TYR A 88 -21.31 -4.34 -20.70
N GLU A 89 -22.07 -3.24 -20.62
CA GLU A 89 -22.74 -2.61 -21.78
C GLU A 89 -23.53 -3.61 -22.66
N GLY A 90 -24.27 -4.52 -22.03
CA GLY A 90 -25.09 -5.51 -22.73
C GLY A 90 -24.30 -6.70 -23.30
N ARG A 91 -23.00 -6.81 -23.01
CA ARG A 91 -22.14 -7.89 -23.51
C ARG A 91 -21.61 -8.75 -22.36
N PRO A 92 -21.66 -10.08 -22.48
CA PRO A 92 -21.04 -10.96 -21.50
C PRO A 92 -19.51 -10.77 -21.53
N THR A 93 -18.91 -10.71 -20.35
CA THR A 93 -17.49 -10.43 -20.15
C THR A 93 -16.81 -11.56 -19.37
N PRO A 94 -16.77 -12.80 -19.92
CA PRO A 94 -16.30 -13.99 -19.19
C PRO A 94 -14.83 -13.90 -18.77
N ASN A 95 -14.04 -13.07 -19.47
CA ASN A 95 -12.61 -12.86 -19.19
C ASN A 95 -12.34 -11.66 -18.27
N MET A 96 -13.34 -10.83 -17.98
CA MET A 96 -13.22 -9.73 -17.03
C MET A 96 -13.56 -10.28 -15.64
N GLY A 97 -12.56 -10.91 -15.03
CA GLY A 97 -12.71 -11.55 -13.71
C GLY A 97 -13.12 -10.54 -12.63
N ARG A 98 -13.84 -11.01 -11.61
CA ARG A 98 -14.12 -10.20 -10.41
C ARG A 98 -12.88 -10.16 -9.52
N LEU A 99 -12.57 -8.98 -9.01
CA LEU A 99 -11.51 -8.80 -8.03
C LEU A 99 -12.00 -9.29 -6.66
N THR A 100 -11.64 -10.52 -6.33
CA THR A 100 -12.11 -11.25 -5.14
C THR A 100 -10.93 -11.77 -4.31
N GLY A 101 -11.24 -12.35 -3.15
CA GLY A 101 -10.27 -12.92 -2.21
C GLY A 101 -9.69 -11.90 -1.23
N ASP A 102 -8.78 -12.39 -0.39
CA ASP A 102 -7.99 -11.58 0.52
C ASP A 102 -6.84 -10.95 -0.27
N ARG A 103 -7.00 -9.68 -0.62
CA ARG A 103 -6.08 -8.98 -1.51
C ARG A 103 -5.08 -8.13 -0.74
N GLU A 104 -5.59 -7.40 0.25
CA GLU A 104 -4.86 -6.39 0.98
C GLU A 104 -4.05 -7.04 2.11
N TRP A 105 -2.81 -6.56 2.30
CA TRP A 105 -1.90 -7.06 3.33
C TRP A 105 -2.49 -6.91 4.73
N GLU A 106 -3.18 -5.80 4.93
CA GLU A 106 -3.80 -5.35 6.18
C GLU A 106 -5.02 -6.21 6.52
N THR A 107 -5.74 -6.68 5.49
CA THR A 107 -6.87 -7.61 5.64
C THR A 107 -6.36 -9.02 5.94
N LEU A 108 -5.35 -9.49 5.21
CA LEU A 108 -4.79 -10.85 5.39
C LEU A 108 -4.11 -11.05 6.75
N HIS A 109 -3.45 -10.01 7.27
CA HIS A 109 -2.68 -10.09 8.51
C HIS A 109 -3.29 -9.29 9.67
N HIS A 110 -4.60 -9.00 9.60
CA HIS A 110 -5.28 -8.24 10.62
C HIS A 110 -5.08 -8.85 12.02
N GLY A 111 -4.65 -8.02 12.98
CA GLY A 111 -4.43 -8.44 14.38
C GLY A 111 -3.18 -9.27 14.63
N ARG A 112 -2.31 -9.48 13.63
CA ARG A 112 -1.05 -10.21 13.78
C ARG A 112 0.13 -9.31 14.12
N ASP A 113 1.08 -9.85 14.87
CA ASP A 113 2.38 -9.19 15.11
C ASP A 113 3.26 -9.24 13.85
N LEU A 114 3.96 -8.15 13.55
CA LEU A 114 4.80 -8.03 12.35
C LEU A 114 5.97 -9.00 12.36
N ALA A 115 6.61 -9.24 13.51
CA ALA A 115 7.74 -10.14 13.60
C ALA A 115 7.32 -11.59 13.31
N ASP A 116 6.13 -11.98 13.76
CA ASP A 116 5.56 -13.30 13.46
C ASP A 116 5.27 -13.46 11.96
N ILE A 117 4.69 -12.44 11.32
CA ILE A 117 4.44 -12.47 9.87
C ILE A 117 5.76 -12.60 9.09
N ILE A 118 6.77 -11.80 9.45
CA ILE A 118 8.09 -11.83 8.81
C ILE A 118 8.73 -13.22 8.93
N LYS A 119 8.65 -13.83 10.11
CA LYS A 119 9.22 -15.14 10.38
C LYS A 119 8.49 -16.24 9.60
N ASP A 120 7.16 -16.23 9.64
CA ASP A 120 6.33 -17.22 8.94
C ASP A 120 6.52 -17.19 7.43
N LEU A 121 6.70 -15.99 6.86
CA LEU A 121 6.95 -15.81 5.43
C LEU A 121 8.42 -16.03 5.04
N GLY A 122 9.30 -16.32 6.02
CA GLY A 122 10.71 -16.60 5.76
C GLY A 122 11.53 -15.38 5.36
N TYR A 123 11.14 -14.17 5.78
CA TYR A 123 11.85 -12.92 5.48
C TYR A 123 13.05 -12.64 6.40
N VAL A 124 13.68 -13.72 6.87
CA VAL A 124 14.90 -13.72 7.67
C VAL A 124 16.01 -14.47 6.93
N ARG A 125 17.25 -14.05 7.12
CA ARG A 125 18.43 -14.74 6.60
C ARG A 125 18.65 -16.07 7.33
N ASP A 126 19.62 -16.84 6.87
CA ASP A 126 19.96 -18.17 7.41
C ASP A 126 20.30 -18.17 8.92
N ASP A 127 20.67 -17.01 9.49
CA ASP A 127 20.90 -16.85 10.93
C ASP A 127 19.61 -16.81 11.78
N GLY A 128 18.45 -16.86 11.13
CA GLY A 128 17.13 -16.94 11.75
C GLY A 128 16.66 -15.67 12.46
N LYS A 129 17.42 -14.56 12.37
CA LYS A 129 17.11 -13.32 13.11
C LYS A 129 17.36 -12.04 12.31
N THR A 130 18.27 -12.07 11.34
CA THR A 130 18.58 -10.89 10.55
C THR A 130 17.58 -10.77 9.41
N LEU A 131 16.88 -9.64 9.32
CA LEU A 131 15.92 -9.37 8.25
C LEU A 131 16.61 -9.38 6.88
N ILE A 132 15.96 -9.98 5.87
CA ILE A 132 16.43 -9.90 4.48
C ILE A 132 16.39 -8.45 4.00
N ALA A 133 15.24 -7.79 4.17
CA ALA A 133 15.06 -6.37 3.88
C ALA A 133 15.87 -5.50 4.85
N GLN A 134 16.53 -4.47 4.32
CA GLN A 134 17.27 -3.46 5.08
C GLN A 134 16.89 -2.06 4.55
N PRO A 135 16.80 -1.05 5.43
CA PRO A 135 16.47 0.33 5.04
C PRO A 135 17.59 1.05 4.29
#